data_AF-A0A415D591-F1
#
_entry.id   AF-A0A415D591-F1
#
_cell.length_a   1.000
_cell.length_b   1.000
_cell.length_c   1.000
_cell.angle_alpha   90.00
_cell.angle_beta   90.00
_cell.angle_gamma   90.00
#
_symmetry.space_group_name_H-M   'P 1'
#
loop_
_entity.id
_entity.type
_entity.pdbx_description
1 polymer ?
#
loop_
_entity_poly.entity_id
_entity_poly.type
_entity_poly.pdbx_seq_one_letter_code
_entity_poly.pdbx_strand_id
1 'polypeptide(L)' 'MINIDMWYSHKPEEVTGIDWSFSVLDCVYCGNLYRDNKCIGDYEADTMQEVQEAFPHLAEGIDKALN' A
#
# COMPACT_ATOMS: atom_id res chain seq x y z
N MET A 1 1.64 -3.50 -12.09
CA MET A 1 0.42 -4.23 -11.72
C MET A 1 0.37 -4.26 -10.21
N ILE A 2 -0.75 -3.88 -9.59
CA ILE A 2 -0.90 -3.98 -8.13
C ILE A 2 -1.67 -5.25 -7.73
N ASN A 3 -1.15 -5.97 -6.75
CA ASN A 3 -1.80 -7.07 -6.06
C ASN A 3 -2.08 -6.65 -4.62
N ILE A 4 -3.33 -6.82 -4.15
CA ILE A 4 -3.77 -6.42 -2.81
C ILE A 4 -4.40 -7.65 -2.14
N ASP A 5 -3.88 -8.06 -0.99
CA ASP A 5 -4.47 -9.10 -0.15
C ASP A 5 -5.03 -8.50 1.14
N MET A 6 -6.36 -8.45 1.24
CA MET A 6 -7.05 -7.92 2.41
C MET A 6 -7.43 -9.03 3.39
N TRP A 7 -7.21 -8.80 4.67
CA TRP A 7 -7.50 -9.77 5.73
C TRP A 7 -8.77 -9.43 6.49
N TYR A 8 -9.33 -10.43 7.21
CA TYR A 8 -10.46 -10.26 8.13
C TYR A 8 -11.72 -9.60 7.54
N SER A 9 -11.96 -9.79 6.24
CA SER A 9 -13.07 -9.15 5.51
C SER A 9 -13.01 -7.62 5.44
N HIS A 10 -11.83 -7.04 5.69
CA HIS A 10 -11.58 -5.62 5.45
C HIS A 10 -11.63 -5.27 3.97
N LYS A 11 -11.88 -3.99 3.70
CA LYS A 11 -11.90 -3.45 2.34
C LYS A 11 -10.83 -2.37 2.14
N PRO A 12 -10.33 -2.17 0.91
CA PRO A 12 -9.30 -1.16 0.62
C PRO A 12 -9.69 0.26 1.05
N GLU A 13 -10.97 0.61 1.03
CA GLU A 13 -11.45 1.94 1.43
C GLU A 13 -11.34 2.19 2.94
N GLU A 14 -11.11 1.14 3.73
CA GLU A 14 -10.91 1.22 5.18
C GLU A 14 -9.45 1.47 5.58
N VAL A 15 -8.53 1.45 4.61
CA VAL A 15 -7.10 1.67 4.85
C VAL A 15 -6.85 3.13 5.20
N THR A 16 -6.23 3.37 6.34
CA THR A 16 -5.86 4.72 6.83
C THR A 16 -4.35 4.94 6.86
N GLY A 17 -3.54 3.90 6.62
CA GLY A 17 -2.09 3.99 6.60
C GLY A 17 -1.46 2.88 5.77
N ILE A 18 -0.25 3.12 5.30
CA ILE A 18 0.51 2.22 4.44
C ILE A 18 2.00 2.36 4.75
N ASP A 19 2.72 1.24 4.76
CA ASP A 19 4.17 1.22 4.70
C ASP A 19 4.64 0.62 3.36
N TRP A 20 5.91 0.79 3.03
CA TRP A 20 6.48 0.18 1.83
C TRP A 20 7.97 -0.06 1.95
N SER A 21 8.43 -1.05 1.19
CA SER A 21 9.83 -1.34 0.92
C SER A 21 9.98 -1.84 -0.51
N PHE A 22 11.18 -1.67 -1.09
CA PHE A 22 11.47 -2.21 -2.41
C PHE A 22 12.22 -3.54 -2.28
N SER A 23 11.61 -4.63 -2.76
CA SER A 23 12.28 -5.93 -2.88
C SER A 23 13.21 -5.91 -4.08
N VAL A 24 14.52 -5.93 -3.83
CA VAL A 24 15.53 -6.03 -4.90
C VAL A 24 15.56 -7.41 -5.57
N LEU A 25 15.03 -8.44 -4.91
CA LEU A 25 15.00 -9.81 -5.43
C LEU A 25 13.90 -9.95 -6.48
N ASP A 26 12.73 -9.41 -6.16
CA ASP A 26 11.51 -9.55 -6.97
C ASP A 26 11.25 -8.30 -7.83
N CYS A 27 12.03 -7.23 -7.62
CA CYS A 27 11.91 -5.93 -8.30
C CYS A 27 10.53 -5.28 -8.15
N VAL A 28 9.89 -5.45 -6.99
CA VAL A 28 8.57 -4.88 -6.66
C VAL A 28 8.62 -4.05 -5.39
N TYR A 29 7.69 -3.10 -5.27
CA TYR A 29 7.32 -2.51 -4.00
C TYR A 29 6.36 -3.43 -3.26
N CYS A 30 6.60 -3.65 -1.97
CA CYS A 30 5.69 -4.38 -1.11
C CYS A 30 5.53 -3.67 0.23
N GLY A 31 4.38 -3.89 0.89
CA GLY A 31 4.10 -3.24 2.15
C GLY A 31 2.78 -3.67 2.78
N ASN A 32 2.58 -3.23 4.01
CA ASN A 32 1.38 -3.52 4.80
C ASN A 32 0.38 -2.37 4.73
N LEU A 33 -0.89 -2.74 4.82
CA LEU A 33 -2.04 -1.86 4.85
C LEU A 33 -2.58 -1.79 6.28
N TYR A 34 -2.84 -0.59 6.76
CA TYR A 34 -3.22 -0.36 8.15
C TYR A 34 -4.55 0.34 8.28
N ARG A 35 -5.27 -0.02 9.34
CA ARG A 35 -6.38 0.76 9.91
C ARG A 35 -6.18 0.87 11.42
N ASP A 36 -6.18 2.09 11.94
CA ASP A 36 -6.04 2.35 13.38
C ASP A 36 -4.85 1.59 14.01
N ASN A 37 -3.68 1.61 13.35
CA ASN A 37 -2.45 0.89 13.71
C ASN A 37 -2.54 -0.65 13.71
N LYS A 38 -3.60 -1.23 13.16
CA LYS A 38 -3.71 -2.67 12.93
C LYS A 38 -3.43 -2.98 11.47
N CYS A 39 -2.57 -3.95 11.22
CA CYS A 39 -2.37 -4.47 9.87
C CYS A 39 -3.63 -5.25 9.44
N ILE A 40 -4.20 -4.86 8.30
CA ILE A 40 -5.44 -5.39 7.74
C ILE A 40 -5.27 -5.97 6.34
N GLY A 41 -4.04 -6.04 5.84
CA GLY A 41 -3.70 -6.59 4.54
C GLY A 41 -2.29 -6.21 4.14
N ASP A 42 -1.86 -6.69 2.99
CA ASP A 42 -0.62 -6.31 2.34
C ASP A 42 -0.82 -6.10 0.84
N TYR A 43 0.23 -5.62 0.19
CA TYR A 43 0.23 -5.41 -1.25
C TYR A 43 1.61 -5.62 -1.86
N GLU A 44 1.61 -5.89 -3.16
CA GLU A 44 2.77 -5.84 -4.04
C GLU A 44 2.43 -4.99 -5.27
N ALA A 45 3.36 -4.14 -5.72
CA ALA A 45 3.17 -3.26 -6.87
C ALA A 45 4.47 -3.10 -7.65
N ASP A 46 4.38 -2.88 -8.97
CA ASP A 46 5.57 -2.61 -9.80
C ASP A 46 6.08 -1.18 -9.58
N THR A 47 5.17 -0.25 -9.25
CA THR A 47 5.51 1.15 -9.01
C THR A 47 4.72 1.74 -7.85
N MET A 48 5.28 2.76 -7.19
CA MET A 48 4.53 3.51 -6.17
C MET A 48 3.37 4.33 -6.74
N GLN A 49 3.40 4.66 -8.05
CA GLN A 49 2.27 5.32 -8.70
C GLN A 49 1.02 4.43 -8.68
N GLU A 50 1.17 3.13 -8.90
CA GLU A 50 0.05 2.17 -8.81
C GLU A 50 -0.55 2.12 -7.40
N VAL A 51 0.30 2.25 -6.38
CA VAL A 51 -0.14 2.34 -4.97
C VAL A 51 -0.94 3.62 -4.73
N GLN A 52 -0.48 4.76 -5.25
CA GLN A 52 -1.20 6.04 -5.16
C GLN A 52 -2.55 5.99 -5.88
N GLU A 53 -2.63 5.31 -7.03
CA GLU A 53 -3.87 5.12 -7.78
C GLU A 53 -4.86 4.19 -7.06
N ALA A 54 -4.36 3.15 -6.38
CA ALA A 54 -5.16 2.22 -5.59
C ALA A 54 -5.69 2.83 -4.28
N PHE A 55 -4.92 3.75 -3.68
CA PHE A 55 -5.27 4.44 -2.43
C PHE A 55 -5.23 5.96 -2.62
N PRO A 56 -6.17 6.54 -3.39
CA PRO A 56 -6.13 7.96 -3.76
C PRO A 56 -6.25 8.89 -2.55
N HIS A 57 -6.91 8.45 -1.48
CA HIS A 57 -7.02 9.19 -0.22
C HIS A 57 -5.69 9.23 0.58
N LEU A 58 -4.71 8.40 0.22
CA LEU A 58 -3.36 8.41 0.79
C LEU A 58 -2.31 9.00 -0.15
N ALA A 59 -2.66 9.29 -1.41
CA ALA A 59 -1.71 9.66 -2.45
C ALA A 59 -0.85 10.89 -2.10
N GLU A 60 -1.43 11.94 -1.51
CA GLU A 60 -0.69 13.14 -1.07
C GLU A 60 0.34 12.81 0.04
N GLY A 61 -0.01 11.91 0.96
CA GLY A 61 0.90 11.48 2.03
C GLY A 61 2.06 10.66 1.49
N ILE A 62 1.78 9.77 0.54
CA ILE A 62 2.80 8.97 -0.15
C ILE A 62 3.73 9.88 -0.96
N ASP A 63 3.19 10.82 -1.71
CA ASP A 63 3.98 11.74 -2.56
C ASP A 63 4.97 12.59 -1.75
N LYS A 64 4.52 13.10 -0.60
CA LYS A 64 5.38 13.86 0.34
C LYS A 64 6.46 13.02 1.01
N ALA A 65 6.29 11.71 1.10
CA ALA A 65 7.26 10.82 1.73
C ALA A 65 8.33 10.32 0.72
N LEU A 66 8.02 10.36 -0.57
CA LEU A 66 8.93 9.98 -1.64
C LEU A 66 9.85 11.12 -2.11
N ASN A 67 9.47 12.38 -1.85
CA ASN A 67 10.18 13.59 -2.28
C ASN A 67 10.69 14.42 -1.09
#